data_AF-A0A0E3PDI5-F1
#
_entry.id   AF-A0A0E3PDI5-F1
#
_cell.length_a   1.000
_cell.length_b   1.000
_cell.length_c   1.000
_cell.angle_alpha   90.00
_cell.angle_beta   90.00
_cell.angle_gamma   90.00
#
_symmetry.space_group_name_H-M   'P 1'
#
loop_
_entity.id
_entity.type
_entity.pdbx_description
1 polymer ?
#
loop_
_entity_poly.entity_id
_entity_poly.type
_entity_poly.pdbx_seq_one_letter_code
_entity_poly.pdbx_strand_id
1 'polypeptide(L)' 'MHNNGAELGARAKVRKRDVSLQSVTDEGTRANDTFMTIVQTVRKLSVSAYDYILDRVSNRCEMISLAKLIQEKSALN' A
#
# COMPACT_ATOMS: atom_id res chain seq x y z
N MET A 1 -4.63 8.38 22.96
CA MET A 1 -3.28 8.00 22.53
C MET A 1 -3.15 8.42 21.07
N HIS A 2 -2.37 9.46 20.78
CA HIS A 2 -2.18 9.93 19.40
C HIS A 2 -1.01 9.16 18.79
N ASN A 3 -1.32 8.21 17.90
CA ASN A 3 -0.28 7.45 17.23
C ASN A 3 0.13 8.18 15.95
N ASN A 4 1.43 8.35 15.74
CA ASN A 4 1.96 8.96 14.53
C ASN A 4 1.71 8.04 13.32
N GLY A 5 1.47 8.61 12.13
CA GLY A 5 1.26 7.83 10.90
C GLY A 5 2.39 6.85 10.57
N ALA A 6 3.62 7.15 10.98
CA ALA A 6 4.77 6.24 10.86
C ALA A 6 4.62 4.98 11.73
N GLU A 7 4.16 5.15 12.98
CA GLU A 7 3.92 4.06 13.92
C GLU A 7 2.81 3.13 13.43
N LEU A 8 1.72 3.69 12.90
CA LEU A 8 0.61 2.92 12.33
C LEU A 8 1.07 2.06 11.15
N GLY A 9 1.95 2.59 10.30
CA GLY A 9 2.57 1.84 9.21
C GLY A 9 3.41 0.65 9.69
N ALA A 10 4.26 0.87 10.71
CA ALA A 10 5.06 -0.19 11.31
C ALA A 10 4.18 -1.29 11.92
N ARG A 11 3.12 -0.92 12.64
CA ARG A 11 2.15 -1.86 13.22
C ARG A 11 1.45 -2.70 12.15
N ALA A 12 1.06 -2.09 11.03
CA ALA A 12 0.42 -2.82 9.93
C ALA A 12 1.33 -3.92 9.37
N LYS A 13 2.64 -3.65 9.21
CA LYS A 13 3.62 -4.64 8.77
C LYS A 13 3.77 -5.78 9.77
N VAL A 14 3.89 -5.47 11.07
CA VAL A 14 3.98 -6.49 12.13
C VAL A 14 2.73 -7.37 12.17
N ARG A 15 1.53 -6.78 12.09
CA ARG A 15 0.26 -7.52 12.05
C ARG A 15 0.15 -8.40 10.80
N LYS A 16 0.62 -7.93 9.64
CA LYS A 16 0.60 -8.73 8.41
C LYS A 16 1.51 -9.97 8.53
N ARG A 17 2.70 -9.82 9.13
CA ARG A 17 3.62 -10.93 9.41
C ARG A 17 3.04 -11.92 10.43
N ASP A 18 2.36 -11.41 11.45
CA ASP A 18 1.70 -12.24 12.47
C ASP A 18 0.64 -13.16 11.85
N VAL A 19 -0.21 -12.61 10.96
CA VAL A 19 -1.30 -13.39 10.33
C VAL A 19 -0.85 -14.25 9.14
N SER A 20 0.21 -13.87 8.43
CA SER A 20 0.65 -14.56 7.20
C SER A 20 1.94 -15.35 7.35
N LEU A 21 2.49 -15.38 8.58
CA LEU A 21 3.84 -15.86 8.89
C LEU A 21 4.93 -15.08 8.13
N GLN A 22 6.18 -15.48 8.33
CA GLN A 22 7.32 -14.92 7.63
C GLN A 22 7.45 -15.52 6.22
N SER A 23 7.91 -14.71 5.26
CA SER A 23 8.37 -15.20 3.96
C SER A 23 9.65 -16.02 4.13
N VAL A 24 9.77 -17.10 3.35
CA VAL A 24 10.95 -17.98 3.35
C VAL A 24 11.99 -17.52 2.31
N THR A 25 11.53 -16.86 1.24
CA THR A 25 12.37 -16.40 0.14
C THR A 25 12.43 -14.88 0.08
N ASP A 26 13.53 -14.35 -0.47
CA ASP A 26 13.68 -12.91 -0.71
C ASP A 26 12.60 -12.39 -1.66
N GLU A 27 12.21 -13.18 -2.66
CA GLU A 27 11.12 -12.84 -3.56
C GLU A 27 9.78 -12.70 -2.83
N GLY A 28 9.46 -13.62 -1.93
CA GLY A 28 8.27 -13.52 -1.10
C GLY A 28 8.30 -12.30 -0.18
N THR A 29 9.48 -11.96 0.36
CA THR A 29 9.68 -10.75 1.17
C THR A 29 9.42 -9.49 0.34
N ARG A 30 10.02 -9.40 -0.85
CA ARG A 30 9.81 -8.27 -1.77
C ARG A 30 8.34 -8.14 -2.17
N ALA A 31 7.69 -9.24 -2.54
CA ALA A 31 6.27 -9.23 -2.91
C ALA A 31 5.40 -8.69 -1.77
N ASN A 32 5.58 -9.20 -0.54
CA ASN A 32 4.85 -8.72 0.63
C ASN A 32 5.09 -7.24 0.90
N ASP A 33 6.33 -6.77 0.82
CA ASP A 33 6.67 -5.36 1.03
C ASP A 33 6.07 -4.45 -0.06
N THR A 34 6.09 -4.88 -1.32
CA THR A 34 5.45 -4.16 -2.44
C THR A 34 3.95 -4.07 -2.25
N PHE A 35 3.27 -5.19 -2.00
CA PHE A 35 1.82 -5.19 -1.78
C PHE A 35 1.43 -4.33 -0.57
N MET A 36 2.21 -4.41 0.51
CA MET A 36 1.91 -3.61 1.70
C MET A 36 2.10 -2.12 1.42
N THR A 37 3.13 -1.74 0.67
CA THR A 37 3.34 -0.35 0.24
C THR A 37 2.16 0.16 -0.59
N ILE A 38 1.70 -0.61 -1.58
CA ILE A 38 0.56 -0.25 -2.42
C ILE A 38 -0.70 -0.07 -1.56
N VAL A 39 -1.05 -1.06 -0.74
CA VAL A 39 -2.27 -1.06 0.08
C VAL A 39 -2.27 0.07 1.12
N GLN A 40 -1.13 0.37 1.75
CA GLN A 40 -1.05 1.49 2.69
C GLN A 40 -1.16 2.84 1.96
N THR A 41 -0.59 2.95 0.75
CA THR A 41 -0.62 4.19 -0.03
C THR A 41 -2.03 4.51 -0.53
N VAL A 42 -2.72 3.55 -1.14
CA VAL A 42 -4.12 3.73 -1.59
C VAL A 42 -5.05 4.10 -0.43
N ARG A 43 -4.84 3.50 0.76
CA ARG A 43 -5.60 3.84 1.97
C ARG A 43 -5.38 5.29 2.40
N LYS A 44 -4.13 5.77 2.40
CA LYS A 44 -3.83 7.19 2.70
C LYS A 44 -4.47 8.15 1.69
N LEU A 45 -4.58 7.72 0.44
CA LEU A 45 -5.20 8.49 -0.64
C LEU A 45 -6.74 8.33 -0.70
N SER A 46 -7.34 7.53 0.19
CA SER A 46 -8.76 7.18 0.16
C SER A 46 -9.21 6.51 -1.16
N VAL A 47 -8.32 5.74 -1.79
CA VAL A 47 -8.57 4.95 -2.99
C VAL A 47 -8.84 3.49 -2.60
N SER A 48 -9.78 2.84 -3.29
CA SER A 48 -10.06 1.41 -3.13
C SER A 48 -8.83 0.57 -3.52
N ALA A 49 -8.33 -0.23 -2.58
CA ALA A 49 -7.19 -1.11 -2.83
C ALA A 49 -7.52 -2.22 -3.83
N TYR A 50 -8.75 -2.74 -3.78
CA TYR A 50 -9.20 -3.79 -4.69
C TYR A 50 -9.26 -3.28 -6.13
N ASP A 51 -9.96 -2.15 -6.36
CA ASP A 51 -10.10 -1.59 -7.71
C ASP A 51 -8.75 -1.20 -8.29
N TYR A 52 -7.88 -0.60 -7.47
CA TYR A 52 -6.54 -0.22 -7.91
C TYR A 52 -5.68 -1.43 -8.29
N ILE A 53 -5.70 -2.50 -7.49
CA ILE A 53 -4.97 -3.73 -7.82
C ILE A 53 -5.56 -4.34 -9.10
N LEU A 54 -6.89 -4.48 -9.17
CA LEU A 54 -7.61 -5.05 -10.31
C LEU A 54 -7.27 -4.32 -11.61
N ASP A 55 -7.26 -2.99 -11.61
CA ASP A 55 -6.88 -2.16 -12.76
C ASP A 55 -5.45 -2.48 -13.25
N ARG A 56 -4.50 -2.62 -12.32
CA ARG A 56 -3.10 -2.90 -12.64
C ARG A 56 -2.85 -4.34 -13.11
N VAL A 57 -3.41 -5.35 -12.45
CA VAL A 57 -3.27 -6.75 -12.92
C VAL A 57 -4.06 -7.03 -14.19
N SER A 58 -5.13 -6.28 -14.46
CA SER A 58 -5.87 -6.38 -15.73
C SER A 58 -5.22 -5.60 -16.87
N ASN A 59 -4.11 -4.90 -16.63
CA ASN A 59 -3.41 -4.03 -17.58
C ASN A 59 -4.30 -2.94 -18.22
N ARG A 60 -5.42 -2.58 -17.59
CA ARG A 60 -6.30 -1.49 -18.08
C ARG A 60 -5.62 -0.15 -17.89
N CYS A 61 -4.96 0.02 -16.75
CA CYS A 61 -4.24 1.23 -16.40
C CYS A 61 -5.08 2.52 -16.50
N GLU A 62 -6.40 2.42 -16.30
CA GLU A 62 -7.36 3.53 -16.41
C GLU A 62 -7.31 4.41 -15.16
N MET A 63 -7.02 3.83 -14.00
CA MET A 63 -6.87 4.58 -12.76
C MET A 63 -5.56 5.40 -12.75
N ILE A 64 -5.64 6.63 -12.24
CA ILE A 64 -4.49 7.53 -12.05
C ILE A 64 -3.41 6.82 -11.20
N SER A 65 -2.15 6.99 -11.58
CA SER A 65 -1.02 6.40 -10.85
C SER A 65 -0.93 6.95 -9.42
N LEU A 66 -0.49 6.11 -8.46
CA LEU A 66 -0.30 6.56 -7.08
C LEU A 66 0.69 7.72 -6.99
N ALA A 67 1.71 7.73 -7.85
CA ALA A 67 2.68 8.83 -7.91
C ALA A 67 1.99 10.17 -8.22
N LYS A 68 1.11 10.19 -9.23
CA LYS A 68 0.38 11.40 -9.61
C LYS A 68 -0.62 11.82 -8.52
N LEU A 69 -1.34 10.85 -7.93
CA LEU A 69 -2.26 11.13 -6.82
C LEU A 69 -1.55 11.72 -5.59
N ILE A 70 -0.33 11.25 -5.28
CA ILE A 70 0.50 11.81 -4.21
C ILE A 70 0.86 13.27 -4.51
N GLN A 71 1.27 13.57 -5.75
CA GLN A 71 1.58 14.94 -6.17
C GLN A 71 0.36 15.86 -6.09
N GLU A 72 -0.80 15.41 -6.60
CA GLU A 72 -2.05 16.17 -6.55
C GLU A 72 -2.48 16.47 -5.10
N LYS A 73 -2.44 15.47 -4.21
CA LYS A 73 -2.76 15.66 -2.80
C LYS A 73 -1.76 16.54 -2.07
N SER A 74 -0.48 16.47 -2.42
CA SER A 74 0.54 17.32 -1.81
C SER A 74 0.43 18.78 -2.25
N ALA A 75 -0.07 19.05 -3.46
CA ALA A 75 -0.25 20.41 -3.96
C ALA A 75 -1.51 21.10 -3.42
N LEU A 76 -2.46 20.33 -2.89
CA LEU A 76 -3.73 20.83 -2.30
C LEU A 76 -3.62 21.18 -0.82
N ASN A 77 -2.53 20.80 -0.14
CA ASN A 77 -2.25 21.10 1.27
C ASN A 77 -1.23 22.22 1.38
#